data_AF-A0AA41U6F0-F1
#
_entry.id   AF-A0AA41U6F0-F1
#
_cell.length_a   1.000
_cell.length_b   1.000
_cell.length_c   1.000
_cell.angle_alpha   90.00
_cell.angle_beta   90.00
_cell.angle_gamma   90.00
#
_symmetry.space_group_name_H-M   'P 1'
#
loop_
_entity.id
_entity.type
_entity.pdbx_description
1 polymer ?
#
loop_
_entity_poly.entity_id
_entity_poly.type
_entity_poly.pdbx_seq_one_letter_code
_entity_poly.pdbx_strand_id
1 'polypeptide(L)'
;MGSTKHDKGDTTVEMRRGGLKKLISLVAMALTVAAVVKELRTPADERTWNGKVAAVVPYDFRVPTLARIRERLWNPEGEHFVGPRVFGVGWTINVGKVVAVVREKLAG
;
A
#
# COMPACT_ATOMS: atom_id res chain seq x y z
N MET A 1 -36.40 44.89 20.37
CA MET A 1 -35.13 44.40 20.94
C MET A 1 -35.07 42.90 20.71
N GLY A 2 -34.31 42.45 19.72
CA GLY A 2 -34.20 41.02 19.36
C GLY A 2 -33.17 40.31 20.23
N SER A 3 -33.60 39.26 20.94
CA SER A 3 -32.71 38.40 21.72
C SER A 3 -32.27 37.20 20.87
N THR A 4 -31.00 37.25 20.48
CA THR A 4 -30.04 36.16 20.26
C THR A 4 -30.60 34.75 20.00
N LYS A 5 -30.62 34.37 18.71
CA LYS A 5 -30.60 32.97 18.28
C LYS A 5 -29.21 32.40 18.60
N HIS A 6 -29.12 31.58 19.63
CA HIS A 6 -27.93 30.76 19.88
C HIS A 6 -28.04 29.52 18.98
N ASP A 7 -27.46 29.62 17.78
CA ASP A 7 -27.32 28.50 16.85
C ASP A 7 -26.18 27.60 17.36
N LYS A 8 -26.55 26.49 18.02
CA LYS A 8 -25.61 25.43 18.37
C LYS A 8 -25.40 24.59 17.12
N GLY A 9 -24.27 24.84 16.45
CA GLY A 9 -23.78 23.98 15.37
C GLY A 9 -23.65 22.54 15.85
N ASP A 10 -24.53 21.68 15.37
CA ASP A 10 -24.37 20.25 15.53
C ASP A 10 -23.18 19.81 14.68
N THR A 11 -22.17 19.34 15.38
CA THR A 11 -20.85 19.04 14.87
C THR A 11 -20.92 17.67 14.22
N THR A 12 -21.41 17.62 12.99
CA THR A 12 -21.09 16.50 12.11
C THR A 12 -19.59 16.58 11.88
N VAL A 13 -18.82 15.73 12.56
CA VAL A 13 -17.39 15.56 12.27
C VAL A 13 -17.31 14.95 10.87
N GLU A 14 -17.38 15.81 9.84
CA GLU A 14 -16.83 15.50 8.55
C GLU A 14 -15.36 15.22 8.80
N MET A 15 -15.00 13.94 8.94
CA MET A 15 -13.62 13.51 8.93
C MET A 15 -13.06 13.94 7.58
N ARG A 16 -12.44 15.12 7.56
CA ARG A 16 -11.79 15.71 6.41
C ARG A 16 -10.89 14.64 5.83
N ARG A 17 -11.17 14.21 4.59
CA ARG A 17 -10.37 13.23 3.81
C ARG A 17 -8.86 13.41 3.98
N GLY A 18 -8.39 14.64 4.27
CA GLY A 18 -6.99 14.95 4.55
C GLY A 18 -6.40 14.35 5.83
N GLY A 19 -7.15 14.20 6.92
CA GLY A 19 -6.63 13.68 8.20
C GLY A 19 -6.21 12.21 8.09
N LEU A 20 -7.09 11.36 7.54
CA LEU A 20 -6.81 9.95 7.30
C LEU A 20 -5.65 9.77 6.29
N LYS A 21 -5.64 10.53 5.20
CA LYS A 21 -4.54 10.50 4.23
C LYS A 21 -3.20 10.86 4.87
N LYS A 22 -3.17 11.86 5.75
CA LYS A 22 -1.97 12.25 6.49
C LYS A 22 -1.50 11.14 7.42
N LEU A 23 -2.42 10.49 8.14
CA LEU A 23 -2.08 9.36 9.00
C LEU A 23 -1.52 8.18 8.20
N ILE A 24 -2.16 7.79 7.09
CA ILE A 24 -1.67 6.73 6.20
C ILE A 24 -0.27 7.07 5.68
N SER A 25 -0.05 8.31 5.27
CA SER A 25 1.26 8.78 4.79
C SER A 25 2.34 8.68 5.87
N LEU A 26 2.03 9.08 7.11
CA LEU A 26 2.95 8.96 8.25
C LEU A 26 3.30 7.50 8.56
N VAL A 27 2.30 6.61 8.55
CA VAL A 27 2.54 5.17 8.75
C VAL A 27 3.42 4.60 7.63
N ALA A 28 3.12 4.92 6.37
CA ALA A 28 3.93 4.47 5.24
C ALA A 28 5.37 4.98 5.30
N MET A 29 5.56 6.24 5.70
CA MET A 29 6.88 6.84 5.92
C MET A 29 7.64 6.09 7.02
N ALA A 30 7.01 5.86 8.18
CA ALA A 30 7.62 5.15 9.29
C ALA A 30 8.04 3.72 8.93
N LEU A 31 7.19 2.98 8.21
CA LEU A 31 7.50 1.65 7.71
C LEU A 31 8.66 1.66 6.70
N THR A 32 8.71 2.68 5.85
CA THR A 32 9.81 2.85 4.88
C THR A 32 11.13 3.10 5.59
N VAL A 33 11.16 4.03 6.56
CA VAL A 33 12.35 4.30 7.37
C VAL A 33 12.78 3.06 8.14
N ALA A 34 11.85 2.33 8.75
CA ALA A 34 12.15 1.09 9.46
C ALA A 34 12.77 0.02 8.55
N ALA A 35 12.26 -0.14 7.33
CA ALA A 35 12.81 -1.08 6.34
C ALA A 35 14.24 -0.70 5.94
N VAL A 36 14.51 0.59 5.67
CA VAL A 36 15.85 1.08 5.32
C VAL A 36 16.82 0.92 6.49
N VAL A 37 16.42 1.29 7.71
CA VAL A 37 17.26 1.15 8.91
C VAL A 37 17.59 -0.32 9.18
N LYS A 38 16.64 -1.24 8.96
CA LYS A 38 16.89 -2.68 9.06
C LYS A 38 18.04 -3.09 8.12
N GLU A 39 17.98 -2.74 6.84
CA GLU A 39 19.03 -3.08 5.87
C GLU A 39 20.37 -2.44 6.22
N LEU A 40 20.39 -1.18 6.66
CA LEU A 40 21.64 -0.51 7.02
C LEU A 40 22.31 -1.09 8.28
N ARG A 41 21.53 -1.64 9.21
CA ARG A 41 22.04 -2.35 10.40
C ARG A 41 22.55 -3.76 10.10
N THR A 42 22.16 -4.34 8.97
CA THR A 42 22.68 -5.63 8.50
C THR A 42 24.08 -5.44 7.91
N PRO A 43 25.04 -6.35 8.17
CA PRO A 43 26.34 -6.36 7.50
C PRO A 43 26.18 -6.27 5.98
N ALA A 44 27.06 -5.53 5.31
CA ALA A 44 26.85 -5.14 3.91
C ALA A 44 26.70 -6.34 2.95
N ASP A 45 27.39 -7.43 3.24
CA ASP A 45 27.37 -8.72 2.54
C ASP A 45 26.11 -9.56 2.82
N GLU A 46 25.42 -9.30 3.92
CA GLU A 46 24.17 -9.98 4.29
C GLU A 46 22.90 -9.22 3.86
N ARG A 47 23.04 -7.98 3.37
CA ARG A 47 21.89 -7.15 2.95
C ARG A 47 21.18 -7.74 1.74
N THR A 48 19.86 -7.85 1.84
CA THR A 48 19.04 -8.37 0.75
C THR A 48 18.25 -7.28 0.03
N TRP A 49 18.04 -6.12 0.68
CA TRP A 49 17.19 -5.03 0.20
C TRP A 49 15.76 -5.45 -0.13
N ASN A 50 15.28 -6.56 0.44
CA ASN A 50 13.91 -7.03 0.29
C ASN A 50 13.51 -7.93 1.47
N GLY A 51 12.22 -7.96 1.81
CA GLY A 51 11.72 -8.80 2.90
C GLY A 51 10.40 -8.30 3.46
N LYS A 52 10.22 -8.43 4.78
CA LYS A 52 9.06 -7.92 5.51
C LYS A 52 9.48 -7.10 6.73
N VAL A 53 8.71 -6.07 7.05
CA VAL A 53 8.75 -5.31 8.32
C VAL A 53 7.59 -5.76 9.20
N ALA A 54 7.85 -5.92 10.49
CA ALA A 54 6.87 -6.42 11.48
C ALA A 54 6.19 -7.74 11.05
N ALA A 55 6.92 -8.62 10.34
CA ALA A 55 6.46 -9.88 9.75
C ALA A 55 5.31 -9.81 8.72
N VAL A 56 4.68 -8.63 8.54
CA VAL A 56 3.46 -8.48 7.75
C VAL A 56 3.69 -7.65 6.49
N VAL A 57 4.34 -6.48 6.60
CA VAL A 57 4.42 -5.51 5.50
C VAL A 57 5.61 -5.84 4.60
N PRO A 58 5.42 -6.27 3.34
CA PRO A 58 6.54 -6.59 2.47
C PRO A 58 7.26 -5.33 1.99
N TYR A 59 8.54 -5.44 1.63
CA TYR A 59 9.30 -4.40 0.94
C TYR A 59 10.26 -5.00 -0.07
N ASP A 60 10.53 -4.27 -1.16
CA ASP A 60 11.56 -4.60 -2.14
C ASP A 60 12.18 -3.30 -2.66
N PHE A 61 13.47 -3.07 -2.41
CA PHE A 61 14.23 -1.91 -2.87
C PHE A 61 15.25 -2.27 -3.96
N ARG A 62 15.17 -3.48 -4.52
CA ARG A 62 15.99 -3.87 -5.67
C ARG A 62 15.45 -3.20 -6.92
N VAL A 63 16.34 -2.91 -7.87
CA VAL A 63 15.94 -2.35 -9.16
C VAL A 63 14.92 -3.29 -9.83
N PRO A 64 13.72 -2.79 -10.19
CA PRO A 64 12.70 -3.59 -10.85
C PRO A 64 13.18 -4.13 -12.19
N THR A 65 12.76 -5.36 -12.51
CA THR A 65 12.89 -5.91 -13.86
C THR A 65 11.53 -5.93 -14.55
N LEU A 66 11.52 -5.82 -15.88
CA LEU A 66 10.27 -5.93 -16.67
C LEU A 66 9.54 -7.25 -16.41
N ALA A 67 10.30 -8.33 -16.23
CA ALA A 67 9.75 -9.64 -15.86
C ALA A 67 8.99 -9.58 -14.53
N ARG A 68 9.59 -8.99 -13.48
CA ARG A 68 8.95 -8.84 -12.17
C ARG A 68 7.75 -7.90 -12.19
N ILE A 69 7.80 -6.83 -13.00
CA ILE A 69 6.64 -5.93 -13.18
C ILE A 69 5.45 -6.72 -13.75
N ARG A 70 5.68 -7.47 -14.83
CA ARG A 70 4.64 -8.29 -15.46
C ARG A 70 4.11 -9.36 -14.50
N GLU A 71 4.99 -10.08 -13.83
CA GLU A 71 4.61 -11.12 -12.87
C GLU A 71 3.75 -10.58 -11.72
N ARG A 72 4.05 -9.39 -11.20
CA ARG A 72 3.36 -8.81 -10.03
C ARG A 72 2.05 -8.11 -10.39
N LEU A 73 2.01 -7.43 -11.53
CA LEU A 73 0.87 -6.59 -11.91
C LEU A 73 -0.05 -7.26 -12.95
N TRP A 74 0.47 -8.18 -13.75
CA TRP A 74 -0.24 -8.80 -14.87
C TRP A 74 0.01 -10.31 -14.94
N ASN A 75 -0.45 -11.02 -13.92
CA ASN A 75 -0.45 -12.48 -13.89
C ASN A 75 -1.89 -13.03 -13.80
N PRO A 76 -2.58 -13.20 -14.95
CA PRO A 76 -3.96 -13.71 -15.02
C PRO A 76 -4.18 -15.05 -14.32
N GLU A 77 -3.16 -15.93 -14.36
CA GLU A 77 -3.20 -17.27 -13.77
C GLU A 77 -2.74 -17.27 -12.31
N GLY A 78 -2.31 -16.13 -11.77
CA GLY A 78 -1.81 -16.03 -10.41
C GLY A 78 -2.86 -16.40 -9.35
N GLU A 79 -2.40 -16.98 -8.24
CA GLU A 79 -3.28 -17.40 -7.13
C GLU A 79 -3.84 -16.21 -6.33
N HIS A 80 -3.09 -15.10 -6.27
CA HIS A 80 -3.41 -13.97 -5.40
C HIS A 80 -3.75 -12.69 -6.18
N PHE A 81 -4.80 -11.99 -5.74
CA PHE A 81 -5.15 -10.65 -6.23
C PHE A 81 -4.27 -9.55 -5.65
N VAL A 82 -3.75 -9.76 -4.45
CA VAL A 82 -2.92 -8.80 -3.73
C VAL A 82 -1.58 -9.45 -3.43
N GLY A 83 -0.50 -8.77 -3.77
CA GLY A 83 0.86 -9.26 -3.58
C GLY A 83 1.81 -8.14 -3.18
N PRO A 84 3.09 -8.45 -2.91
CA PRO A 84 4.11 -7.45 -2.66
C PRO A 84 4.22 -6.44 -3.80
N ARG A 85 4.51 -5.16 -3.50
CA ARG A 85 4.86 -4.19 -4.55
C ARG A 85 6.07 -4.65 -5.36
N VAL A 86 6.14 -4.17 -6.61
CA VAL A 86 7.34 -4.32 -7.46
C VAL A 86 8.53 -3.61 -6.82
N PHE A 87 8.29 -2.43 -6.23
CA PHE A 87 9.28 -1.60 -5.56
C PHE A 87 8.66 -0.83 -4.40
N GLY A 88 9.46 -0.61 -3.35
CA GLY A 88 9.06 0.10 -2.14
C GLY A 88 8.41 -0.81 -1.11
N VAL A 89 7.64 -0.20 -0.20
CA VAL A 89 7.02 -0.89 0.95
C VAL A 89 5.52 -1.09 0.78
N GLY A 90 5.00 -2.28 1.03
CA GLY A 90 3.58 -2.61 1.03
C GLY A 90 3.15 -3.47 -0.16
N TRP A 91 1.86 -3.44 -0.44
CA TRP A 91 1.21 -4.33 -1.39
C TRP A 91 0.79 -3.62 -2.69
N THR A 92 0.57 -4.40 -3.73
CA THR A 92 -0.03 -4.00 -5.00
C THR A 92 -1.10 -4.99 -5.42
N ILE A 93 -1.87 -4.62 -6.45
CA ILE A 93 -2.93 -5.44 -7.02
C ILE A 93 -2.41 -6.09 -8.30
N ASN A 94 -2.66 -7.39 -8.45
CA ASN A 94 -2.51 -8.10 -9.70
C ASN A 94 -3.71 -7.82 -10.61
N VAL A 95 -3.58 -6.79 -11.43
CA VAL A 95 -4.62 -6.33 -12.36
C VAL A 95 -4.96 -7.41 -13.40
N GLY A 96 -3.95 -8.17 -13.86
CA GLY A 96 -4.17 -9.27 -14.80
C GLY A 96 -5.17 -10.30 -14.27
N LYS A 97 -5.05 -10.68 -12.99
CA LYS A 97 -6.00 -11.60 -12.33
C LYS A 97 -7.39 -11.00 -12.22
N VAL A 98 -7.50 -9.73 -11.82
CA VAL A 98 -8.79 -9.03 -11.74
C VAL A 98 -9.49 -9.04 -13.09
N VAL A 99 -8.78 -8.71 -14.17
CA VAL A 99 -9.32 -8.69 -15.53
C VAL A 99 -9.77 -10.09 -15.98
N ALA A 100 -8.98 -11.13 -15.71
CA ALA A 100 -9.31 -12.50 -16.07
C ALA A 100 -10.65 -12.94 -15.46
N VAL A 101 -10.81 -12.72 -14.15
CA VAL A 101 -12.02 -13.09 -13.40
C VAL A 101 -13.23 -12.29 -13.89
N VAL A 102 -13.07 -11.00 -14.19
CA VAL A 102 -14.17 -10.19 -14.74
C VAL A 102 -14.61 -10.72 -16.10
N ARG A 103 -13.67 -11.08 -16.98
CA ARG A 103 -14.00 -11.62 -18.31
C ARG A 103 -14.71 -12.95 -18.24
N GLU A 104 -14.26 -13.85 -17.37
CA GLU A 104 -14.91 -15.14 -17.13
C GLU A 104 -16.37 -14.95 -16.71
N LYS A 105 -16.63 -14.03 -15.78
CA LYS A 105 -17.99 -13.71 -15.30
C LYS A 105 -18.91 -13.06 -16.34
N LEU A 106 -18.36 -12.41 -17.36
CA LEU A 106 -19.14 -11.78 -18.42
C LEU A 106 -19.40 -12.73 -19.60
N ALA A 107 -18.61 -13.80 -19.71
CA ALA A 107 -18.73 -14.81 -20.75
C ALA A 107 -19.61 -16.02 -20.34
N GLY A 108 -19.91 -16.15 -19.04
CA GLY A 108 -20.89 -17.09 -18.50
C GLY A 108 -22.26 -16.45 -18.33
#